data_AF-A0A2E8RVB5-F1
#
_entry.id   AF-A0A2E8RVB5-F1
#
_cell.length_a   1.000
_cell.length_b   1.000
_cell.length_c   1.000
_cell.angle_alpha   90.00
_cell.angle_beta   90.00
_cell.angle_gamma   90.00
#
_symmetry.space_group_name_H-M   'P 1'
#
loop_
_entity.id
_entity.type
_entity.pdbx_description
1 polymer ?
#
loop_
_entity_poly.entity_id
_entity_poly.type
_entity_poly.pdbx_seq_one_letter_code
_entity_poly.pdbx_strand_id
1 'polypeptide(L)'
;MPRLILLIFGLTLGWSQFALSQEKQGPRDCKTSFSCEKYGQCTLKGERCVATSDEECKPSKFCKLKAMCVAKDGQCVVGRDEDCRRLEACSMGGVCSAKDGACIAKTDADCHQSQICKERSWCTALGGSCVADPHEFCSRWAGCRNSGKCTMLGTDCVAGSDHDCKASRVCPDFGRCTAKKGECVANKKKDCDASRTCRNDGRCTPRGGKCIATSTADCKKSEVSCKKLGQCTLRNGVCAKR
;
A
#
# COMPACT_ATOMS: atom_id res chain seq x y z
N MET A 1 73.21 -25.76 -62.62
CA MET A 1 73.87 -26.53 -61.54
C MET A 1 73.96 -25.63 -60.31
N PRO A 2 73.86 -26.08 -59.04
CA PRO A 2 73.22 -27.26 -58.41
C PRO A 2 72.00 -26.81 -57.51
N ARG A 3 70.98 -27.60 -57.11
CA ARG A 3 70.82 -28.79 -56.23
C ARG A 3 71.34 -28.67 -54.78
N LEU A 4 70.42 -28.59 -53.80
CA LEU A 4 70.39 -29.35 -52.52
C LEU A 4 69.11 -28.96 -51.73
N ILE A 5 67.99 -29.69 -51.79
CA ILE A 5 67.51 -30.76 -50.90
C ILE A 5 68.11 -30.79 -49.48
N LEU A 6 67.26 -30.56 -48.47
CA LEU A 6 67.35 -31.20 -47.16
C LEU A 6 65.94 -31.50 -46.64
N LEU A 7 65.61 -32.79 -46.60
CA LEU A 7 64.45 -33.40 -45.97
C LEU A 7 64.78 -33.68 -44.50
N ILE A 8 63.87 -33.37 -43.57
CA ILE A 8 63.77 -34.10 -42.30
C ILE A 8 62.29 -34.41 -42.02
N PHE A 9 62.02 -35.71 -41.91
CA PHE A 9 60.78 -36.38 -41.51
C PHE A 9 60.47 -36.19 -40.02
N GLY A 10 59.19 -36.26 -39.64
CA GLY A 10 58.82 -36.48 -38.23
C GLY A 10 57.32 -36.35 -37.91
N LEU A 11 56.57 -37.44 -38.12
CA LEU A 11 55.19 -37.66 -37.66
C LEU A 11 55.08 -37.61 -36.12
N THR A 12 54.06 -36.94 -35.57
CA THR A 12 53.22 -37.49 -34.47
C THR A 12 51.88 -36.75 -34.35
N LEU A 13 50.81 -37.52 -34.52
CA LEU A 13 49.63 -37.64 -33.65
C LEU A 13 48.83 -36.38 -33.29
N GLY A 14 47.59 -36.37 -33.78
CA GLY A 14 46.62 -35.31 -33.59
C GLY A 14 46.09 -35.14 -32.17
N TRP A 15 45.69 -33.90 -31.91
CA TRP A 15 44.69 -33.49 -30.94
C TRP A 15 43.68 -32.68 -31.78
N SER A 16 42.54 -33.25 -32.14
CA SER A 16 41.31 -33.15 -31.34
C SER A 16 41.04 -31.70 -30.91
N GLN A 17 40.22 -30.95 -31.64
CA GLN A 17 38.75 -30.94 -31.53
C GLN A 17 38.27 -29.74 -30.68
N PHE A 18 37.18 -29.13 -31.15
CA PHE A 18 36.25 -28.31 -30.38
C PHE A 18 36.71 -26.90 -29.91
N ALA A 19 36.88 -25.98 -30.87
CA ALA A 19 36.53 -24.59 -30.59
C ALA A 19 35.00 -24.45 -30.61
N LEU A 20 34.45 -24.35 -29.41
CA LEU A 20 33.04 -24.28 -29.04
C LEU A 20 32.28 -23.18 -29.78
N SER A 21 31.61 -23.52 -30.88
CA SER A 21 30.34 -22.90 -31.25
C SER A 21 29.26 -23.36 -30.27
N GLN A 22 29.11 -22.62 -29.17
CA GLN A 22 27.87 -22.63 -28.40
C GLN A 22 27.05 -21.41 -28.85
N GLU A 23 26.67 -21.39 -30.13
CA GLU A 23 25.43 -20.71 -30.51
C GLU A 23 24.33 -21.38 -29.69
N LYS A 24 23.83 -20.68 -28.66
CA LYS A 24 22.63 -21.08 -27.92
C LYS A 24 21.49 -21.16 -28.92
N GLN A 25 21.26 -22.36 -29.46
CA GLN A 25 20.12 -22.61 -30.33
C GLN A 25 18.87 -22.31 -29.50
N GLY A 26 18.22 -21.20 -29.82
CA GLY A 26 16.89 -20.89 -29.29
C GLY A 26 15.94 -22.07 -29.54
N PRO A 27 14.83 -22.16 -28.79
CA PRO A 27 13.89 -23.28 -28.91
C PRO A 27 13.45 -23.43 -30.38
N ARG A 28 13.97 -24.47 -31.04
CA ARG A 28 13.69 -24.77 -32.45
C ARG A 28 12.21 -25.12 -32.67
N ASP A 29 11.54 -25.54 -31.60
CA ASP A 29 10.11 -25.78 -31.57
C ASP A 29 9.47 -25.00 -30.41
N CYS A 30 8.83 -23.87 -30.75
CA CYS A 30 8.10 -23.09 -29.76
C CYS A 30 6.81 -23.78 -29.31
N LYS A 31 6.18 -24.63 -30.14
CA LYS A 31 4.86 -25.21 -29.86
C LYS A 31 4.88 -26.21 -28.70
N THR A 32 5.98 -26.95 -28.56
CA THR A 32 6.20 -27.90 -27.46
C THR A 32 6.97 -27.30 -26.30
N SER A 33 7.32 -26.02 -26.37
CA SER A 33 8.09 -25.35 -25.33
C SER A 33 7.24 -25.05 -24.08
N PHE A 34 7.90 -25.02 -22.93
CA PHE A 34 7.31 -24.51 -21.68
C PHE A 34 6.75 -23.09 -21.83
N SER A 35 7.35 -22.28 -22.72
CA SER A 35 6.94 -20.91 -22.99
C SER A 35 5.55 -20.87 -23.65
N CYS A 36 5.29 -21.76 -24.60
CA CYS A 36 3.96 -21.91 -25.21
C CYS A 36 2.92 -22.42 -24.20
N GLU A 37 3.20 -23.52 -23.49
CA GLU A 37 2.25 -24.11 -22.54
C GLU A 37 1.86 -23.13 -21.42
N LYS A 38 2.86 -22.43 -20.87
CA LYS A 38 2.65 -21.56 -19.71
C LYS A 38 2.17 -20.17 -20.11
N TYR A 39 2.79 -19.55 -21.10
CA TYR A 39 2.63 -18.14 -21.45
C TYR A 39 1.97 -17.89 -22.82
N GLY A 40 1.61 -18.94 -23.58
CA GLY A 40 1.00 -18.79 -24.91
C GLY A 40 1.97 -18.27 -25.98
N GLN A 41 3.26 -18.34 -25.72
CA GLN A 41 4.31 -17.90 -26.63
C GLN A 41 4.72 -19.07 -27.53
N CYS A 42 3.94 -19.29 -28.60
CA CYS A 42 4.01 -20.51 -29.41
C CYS A 42 4.66 -20.33 -30.78
N THR A 43 4.98 -19.10 -31.18
CA THR A 43 5.57 -18.78 -32.49
C THR A 43 6.99 -18.23 -32.36
N LEU A 44 7.92 -18.77 -33.16
CA LEU A 44 9.30 -18.29 -33.21
C LEU A 44 9.36 -16.98 -34.01
N LYS A 45 9.83 -15.90 -33.38
CA LYS A 45 10.10 -14.61 -34.02
C LYS A 45 11.51 -14.15 -33.65
N GLY A 46 12.42 -14.18 -34.63
CA GLY A 46 13.85 -14.06 -34.38
C GLY A 46 14.33 -15.25 -33.54
N GLU A 47 14.96 -14.98 -32.40
CA GLU A 47 15.50 -16.02 -31.51
C GLU A 47 14.59 -16.35 -30.32
N ARG A 48 13.35 -15.82 -30.29
CA ARG A 48 12.44 -15.96 -29.14
C ARG A 48 11.08 -16.49 -29.56
N CYS A 49 10.47 -17.28 -28.67
CA CYS A 49 9.06 -17.60 -28.77
C CYS A 49 8.22 -16.42 -28.26
N VAL A 50 7.21 -16.04 -29.04
CA VAL A 50 6.32 -14.93 -28.75
C VAL A 50 4.87 -15.35 -29.01
N ALA A 51 3.94 -14.62 -28.41
CA ALA A 51 2.52 -14.72 -28.71
C ALA A 51 2.19 -13.78 -29.87
N THR A 52 1.64 -14.32 -30.95
CA THR A 52 1.29 -13.60 -32.18
C THR A 52 -0.21 -13.49 -32.38
N SER A 53 -1.01 -14.27 -31.64
CA SER A 53 -2.48 -14.20 -31.69
C SER A 53 -3.11 -14.64 -30.37
N ASP A 54 -4.33 -14.19 -30.13
CA ASP A 54 -5.13 -14.59 -28.96
C ASP A 54 -5.35 -16.11 -28.91
N GLU A 55 -5.35 -16.79 -30.06
CA GLU A 55 -5.50 -18.25 -30.14
C GLU A 55 -4.32 -18.99 -29.52
N GLU A 56 -3.12 -18.41 -29.51
CA GLU A 56 -1.96 -18.96 -28.79
C GLU A 56 -2.06 -18.70 -27.29
N CYS A 57 -2.64 -17.56 -26.91
CA CYS A 57 -2.82 -17.19 -25.51
C CYS A 57 -3.91 -17.99 -24.81
N LYS A 58 -5.05 -18.23 -25.46
CA LYS A 58 -6.22 -18.94 -24.91
C LYS A 58 -5.92 -20.29 -24.23
N PRO A 59 -5.14 -21.21 -24.82
CA PRO A 59 -4.85 -22.51 -24.20
C PRO A 59 -3.86 -22.41 -23.02
N SER A 60 -3.11 -21.31 -22.91
CA SER A 60 -2.05 -21.15 -21.94
C SER A 60 -2.53 -21.20 -20.49
N LYS A 61 -1.65 -21.66 -19.59
CA LYS A 61 -1.93 -21.63 -18.14
C LYS A 61 -2.20 -20.21 -17.65
N PHE A 62 -1.49 -19.21 -18.19
CA PHE A 62 -1.62 -17.81 -17.76
C PHE A 62 -2.94 -17.17 -18.21
N CYS A 63 -3.48 -17.55 -19.36
CA CYS A 63 -4.85 -17.16 -19.70
C CYS A 63 -5.83 -17.70 -18.65
N LYS A 64 -5.75 -19.00 -18.31
CA LYS A 64 -6.66 -19.65 -17.35
C LYS A 64 -6.56 -19.09 -15.92
N LEU A 65 -5.34 -18.82 -15.44
CA LEU A 65 -5.10 -18.44 -14.04
C LEU A 65 -4.98 -16.92 -13.81
N LYS A 66 -4.62 -16.15 -14.84
CA LYS A 66 -4.26 -14.73 -14.75
C LYS A 66 -4.99 -13.85 -15.77
N ALA A 67 -5.97 -14.38 -16.51
CA ALA A 67 -6.72 -13.67 -17.56
C ALA A 67 -5.87 -13.14 -18.73
N MET A 68 -4.63 -13.61 -18.86
CA MET A 68 -3.71 -13.18 -19.91
C MET A 68 -4.00 -13.90 -21.23
N CYS A 69 -5.06 -13.47 -21.92
CA CYS A 69 -5.60 -14.16 -23.09
C CYS A 69 -5.49 -13.39 -24.39
N VAL A 70 -5.01 -12.15 -24.34
CA VAL A 70 -4.89 -11.28 -25.50
C VAL A 70 -3.43 -11.13 -25.87
N ALA A 71 -3.08 -11.40 -27.13
CA ALA A 71 -1.74 -11.23 -27.64
C ALA A 71 -1.48 -9.75 -27.92
N LYS A 72 -0.48 -9.19 -27.25
CA LYS A 72 -0.03 -7.82 -27.43
C LYS A 72 1.49 -7.76 -27.29
N ASP A 73 2.16 -7.14 -28.24
CA ASP A 73 3.62 -6.92 -28.24
C ASP A 73 4.45 -8.20 -28.01
N GLY A 74 3.98 -9.34 -28.54
CA GLY A 74 4.65 -10.63 -28.41
C GLY A 74 4.38 -11.38 -27.10
N GLN A 75 3.47 -10.88 -26.26
CA GLN A 75 3.13 -11.46 -24.97
C GLN A 75 1.61 -11.62 -24.81
N CYS A 76 1.22 -12.53 -23.94
CA CYS A 76 -0.18 -12.63 -23.52
C CYS A 76 -0.41 -11.71 -22.33
N VAL A 77 -1.40 -10.83 -22.44
CA VAL A 77 -1.77 -9.84 -21.42
C VAL A 77 -3.27 -9.89 -21.15
N VAL A 78 -3.69 -9.27 -20.04
CA VAL A 78 -5.12 -9.03 -19.80
C VAL A 78 -5.59 -7.92 -20.75
N GLY A 79 -6.56 -8.22 -21.60
CA GLY A 79 -7.05 -7.26 -22.60
C GLY A 79 -8.45 -6.72 -22.34
N ARG A 80 -9.33 -7.49 -21.67
CA ARG A 80 -10.75 -7.15 -21.51
C ARG A 80 -11.26 -7.52 -20.13
N ASP A 81 -12.28 -6.80 -19.67
CA ASP A 81 -12.91 -7.05 -18.37
C ASP A 81 -13.52 -8.47 -18.31
N GLU A 82 -14.05 -8.99 -19.42
CA GLU A 82 -14.61 -10.34 -19.49
C GLU A 82 -13.57 -11.42 -19.14
N ASP A 83 -12.30 -11.18 -19.49
CA ASP A 83 -11.21 -12.09 -19.15
C ASP A 83 -10.93 -12.08 -17.63
N CYS A 84 -11.12 -10.93 -16.96
CA CYS A 84 -11.00 -10.80 -15.50
C CYS A 84 -12.20 -11.38 -14.75
N ARG A 85 -13.43 -11.15 -15.24
CA ARG A 85 -14.68 -11.56 -14.56
C ARG A 85 -14.82 -13.07 -14.38
N ARG A 86 -14.15 -13.87 -15.22
CA ARG A 86 -14.17 -15.34 -15.12
C ARG A 86 -13.21 -15.90 -14.05
N LEU A 87 -12.29 -15.07 -13.51
CA LEU A 87 -11.34 -15.51 -12.50
C LEU A 87 -12.01 -15.52 -11.12
N GLU A 88 -11.63 -16.49 -10.30
CA GLU A 88 -11.98 -16.51 -8.87
C GLU A 88 -11.50 -15.24 -8.15
N ALA A 89 -10.40 -14.63 -8.61
CA ALA A 89 -9.94 -13.35 -8.08
C ALA A 89 -10.98 -12.23 -8.21
N CYS A 90 -11.81 -12.22 -9.25
CA CYS A 90 -12.92 -11.27 -9.38
C CYS A 90 -14.03 -11.57 -8.36
N SER A 91 -14.51 -12.82 -8.28
CA SER A 91 -15.59 -13.18 -7.36
C SER A 91 -15.19 -13.08 -5.88
N MET A 92 -13.94 -13.40 -5.54
CA MET A 92 -13.41 -13.34 -4.18
C MET A 92 -12.98 -11.93 -3.79
N GLY A 93 -12.17 -11.28 -4.64
CA GLY A 93 -11.44 -10.06 -4.31
C GLY A 93 -11.87 -8.80 -5.05
N GLY A 94 -12.82 -8.89 -5.99
CA GLY A 94 -13.36 -7.75 -6.73
C GLY A 94 -12.42 -7.18 -7.79
N VAL A 95 -11.39 -7.91 -8.22
CA VAL A 95 -10.50 -7.48 -9.32
C VAL A 95 -11.07 -7.89 -10.68
N CYS A 96 -12.14 -7.21 -11.09
CA CYS A 96 -13.00 -7.61 -12.21
C CYS A 96 -12.81 -6.83 -13.52
N SER A 97 -11.98 -5.79 -13.49
CA SER A 97 -11.79 -4.88 -14.63
C SER A 97 -10.35 -4.94 -15.15
N ALA A 98 -10.18 -4.94 -16.46
CA ALA A 98 -8.88 -4.88 -17.11
C ALA A 98 -8.35 -3.44 -17.14
N LYS A 99 -7.11 -3.26 -16.68
CA LYS A 99 -6.37 -2.01 -16.81
C LYS A 99 -4.88 -2.30 -16.88
N ASP A 100 -4.21 -1.69 -17.85
CA ASP A 100 -2.74 -1.74 -18.02
C ASP A 100 -2.16 -3.17 -18.01
N GLY A 101 -2.88 -4.13 -18.62
CA GLY A 101 -2.46 -5.53 -18.72
C GLY A 101 -2.70 -6.38 -17.46
N ALA A 102 -3.39 -5.84 -16.45
CA ALA A 102 -3.75 -6.53 -15.22
C ALA A 102 -5.25 -6.45 -14.91
N CYS A 103 -5.73 -7.35 -14.04
CA CYS A 103 -7.06 -7.27 -13.45
C CYS A 103 -7.01 -6.45 -12.16
N ILE A 104 -7.90 -5.47 -12.04
CA ILE A 104 -7.99 -4.55 -10.90
C ILE A 104 -9.45 -4.34 -10.49
N ALA A 105 -9.67 -3.84 -9.27
CA ALA A 105 -10.93 -3.22 -8.89
C ALA A 105 -10.93 -1.79 -9.41
N LYS A 106 -11.67 -1.53 -10.50
CA LYS A 106 -11.72 -0.23 -11.16
C LYS A 106 -12.86 0.64 -10.62
N THR A 107 -13.94 0.01 -10.16
CA THR A 107 -15.14 0.68 -9.66
C THR A 107 -15.65 0.00 -8.40
N ASP A 108 -16.41 0.73 -7.57
CA ASP A 108 -17.06 0.14 -6.39
C ASP A 108 -18.00 -1.02 -6.76
N ALA A 109 -18.57 -1.01 -7.97
CA ALA A 109 -19.36 -2.13 -8.48
C ALA A 109 -18.54 -3.43 -8.57
N ASP A 110 -17.26 -3.35 -8.93
CA ASP A 110 -16.36 -4.50 -8.94
C ASP A 110 -16.18 -5.07 -7.53
N CYS A 111 -16.15 -4.20 -6.52
CA CYS A 111 -16.04 -4.59 -5.12
C CYS A 111 -17.36 -5.09 -4.53
N HIS A 112 -18.48 -4.45 -4.81
CA HIS A 112 -19.78 -4.81 -4.26
C HIS A 112 -20.24 -6.22 -4.64
N GLN A 113 -19.86 -6.71 -5.82
CA GLN A 113 -20.19 -8.08 -6.23
C GLN A 113 -19.31 -9.15 -5.56
N SER A 114 -18.19 -8.77 -4.96
CA SER A 114 -17.18 -9.69 -4.41
C SER A 114 -17.53 -10.25 -3.04
N GLN A 115 -16.96 -11.41 -2.68
CA GLN A 115 -17.06 -11.96 -1.32
C GLN A 115 -16.35 -11.07 -0.28
N ILE A 116 -15.23 -10.41 -0.63
CA ILE A 116 -14.53 -9.55 0.33
C ILE A 116 -15.40 -8.36 0.79
N CYS A 117 -16.28 -7.84 -0.06
CA CYS A 117 -17.28 -6.86 0.36
C CYS A 117 -18.33 -7.49 1.30
N LYS A 118 -18.84 -8.69 0.98
CA LYS A 118 -19.87 -9.38 1.78
C LYS A 118 -19.38 -9.80 3.17
N GLU A 119 -18.14 -10.26 3.26
CA GLU A 119 -17.57 -10.83 4.49
C GLU A 119 -16.80 -9.81 5.33
N ARG A 120 -16.15 -8.84 4.68
CA ARG A 120 -15.24 -7.88 5.34
C ARG A 120 -15.66 -6.43 5.21
N SER A 121 -16.74 -6.15 4.48
CA SER A 121 -17.19 -4.78 4.16
C SER A 121 -16.16 -3.99 3.33
N TRP A 122 -15.34 -4.67 2.53
CA TRP A 122 -14.39 -4.04 1.61
C TRP A 122 -15.06 -3.77 0.26
N CYS A 123 -15.87 -2.72 0.23
CA CYS A 123 -16.77 -2.44 -0.88
C CYS A 123 -16.33 -1.24 -1.75
N THR A 124 -15.21 -0.58 -1.43
CA THR A 124 -14.73 0.60 -2.15
C THR A 124 -13.51 0.26 -3.01
N ALA A 125 -13.51 0.66 -4.28
CA ALA A 125 -12.37 0.50 -5.18
C ALA A 125 -11.36 1.63 -5.00
N LEU A 126 -10.16 1.28 -4.52
CA LEU A 126 -9.07 2.22 -4.32
C LEU A 126 -7.73 1.58 -4.69
N GLY A 127 -6.93 2.28 -5.50
CA GLY A 127 -5.60 1.79 -5.89
C GLY A 127 -5.62 0.46 -6.66
N GLY A 128 -6.72 0.14 -7.33
CA GLY A 128 -6.89 -1.11 -8.07
C GLY A 128 -7.27 -2.31 -7.21
N SER A 129 -7.60 -2.11 -5.92
CA SER A 129 -8.06 -3.15 -5.00
C SER A 129 -9.33 -2.72 -4.28
N CYS A 130 -10.05 -3.69 -3.72
CA CYS A 130 -11.15 -3.40 -2.82
C CYS A 130 -10.64 -3.12 -1.42
N VAL A 131 -11.13 -2.05 -0.80
CA VAL A 131 -10.79 -1.63 0.55
C VAL A 131 -12.07 -1.42 1.36
N ALA A 132 -11.94 -1.46 2.69
CA ALA A 132 -13.03 -1.07 3.58
C ALA A 132 -13.52 0.34 3.25
N ASP A 133 -14.82 0.61 3.43
CA ASP A 133 -15.35 1.96 3.32
C ASP A 133 -14.46 2.90 4.18
N PRO A 134 -13.83 3.91 3.56
CA PRO A 134 -12.95 4.86 4.23
C PRO A 134 -13.54 5.48 5.51
N HIS A 135 -14.84 5.75 5.49
CA HIS A 135 -15.56 6.34 6.61
C HIS A 135 -15.85 5.31 7.70
N GLU A 136 -16.21 4.08 7.33
CA GLU A 136 -16.47 3.01 8.31
C GLU A 136 -15.18 2.52 8.99
N PHE A 137 -14.06 2.48 8.25
CA PHE A 137 -12.78 2.05 8.81
C PHE A 137 -12.28 2.99 9.92
N CYS A 138 -12.18 4.29 9.62
CA CYS A 138 -11.65 5.24 10.59
C CYS A 138 -12.60 5.40 11.79
N SER A 139 -13.92 5.40 11.57
CA SER A 139 -14.90 5.55 12.66
C SER A 139 -14.91 4.35 13.63
N ARG A 140 -14.67 3.13 13.16
CA ARG A 140 -14.58 1.92 14.01
C ARG A 140 -13.25 1.77 14.71
N TRP A 141 -12.17 2.36 14.17
CA TRP A 141 -10.84 2.25 14.74
C TRP A 141 -10.74 2.95 16.10
N ALA A 142 -9.95 2.37 17.02
CA ALA A 142 -9.76 2.93 18.36
C ALA A 142 -9.21 4.36 18.34
N GLY A 143 -8.45 4.73 17.30
CA GLY A 143 -7.94 6.08 17.11
C GLY A 143 -9.04 7.14 16.91
N CYS A 144 -10.18 6.81 16.31
CA CYS A 144 -11.29 7.77 16.24
C CYS A 144 -11.80 8.14 17.64
N ARG A 145 -12.14 7.15 18.46
CA ARG A 145 -12.63 7.39 19.83
C ARG A 145 -11.59 8.02 20.75
N ASN A 146 -10.32 7.62 20.61
CA ASN A 146 -9.28 8.06 21.53
C ASN A 146 -8.63 9.39 21.12
N SER A 147 -8.39 9.62 19.83
CA SER A 147 -7.64 10.77 19.31
C SER A 147 -8.38 11.62 18.28
N GLY A 148 -9.64 11.31 17.97
CA GLY A 148 -10.45 12.08 17.02
C GLY A 148 -10.05 11.85 15.56
N LYS A 149 -9.28 10.79 15.29
CA LYS A 149 -8.83 10.45 13.93
C LYS A 149 -9.87 9.61 13.21
N CYS A 150 -10.99 10.24 12.85
CA CYS A 150 -12.19 9.58 12.32
C CYS A 150 -12.36 9.72 10.80
N THR A 151 -11.55 10.53 10.13
CA THR A 151 -11.68 10.80 8.70
C THR A 151 -10.53 10.20 7.92
N MET A 152 -10.81 9.51 6.83
CA MET A 152 -9.75 9.01 5.94
C MET A 152 -9.22 10.14 5.05
N LEU A 153 -7.90 10.28 5.01
CA LEU A 153 -7.18 11.15 4.09
C LEU A 153 -6.06 10.33 3.44
N GLY A 154 -6.25 9.94 2.18
CA GLY A 154 -5.38 8.97 1.52
C GLY A 154 -5.51 7.59 2.17
N THR A 155 -4.42 7.07 2.74
CA THR A 155 -4.40 5.81 3.50
C THR A 155 -4.45 6.00 5.01
N ASP A 156 -4.45 7.25 5.50
CA ASP A 156 -4.36 7.56 6.92
C ASP A 156 -5.70 7.99 7.52
N CYS A 157 -5.94 7.63 8.78
CA CYS A 157 -7.01 8.21 9.58
C CYS A 157 -6.51 9.48 10.28
N VAL A 158 -7.21 10.58 10.07
CA VAL A 158 -6.87 11.91 10.57
C VAL A 158 -8.07 12.57 11.24
N ALA A 159 -7.82 13.61 12.03
CA ALA A 159 -8.87 14.51 12.49
C ALA A 159 -9.28 15.43 11.34
N GLY A 160 -10.37 15.08 10.65
CA GLY A 160 -10.89 15.84 9.51
C GLY A 160 -11.69 17.07 9.94
N SER A 161 -12.26 17.04 11.14
CA SER A 161 -13.13 18.10 11.64
C SER A 161 -13.05 18.32 13.16
N ASP A 162 -13.47 19.50 13.61
CA ASP A 162 -13.67 19.80 15.03
C ASP A 162 -14.68 18.83 15.69
N HIS A 163 -15.63 18.31 14.91
CA HIS A 163 -16.60 17.33 15.40
C HIS A 163 -15.91 16.04 15.83
N ASP A 164 -14.97 15.52 15.02
CA ASP A 164 -14.21 14.31 15.34
C ASP A 164 -13.41 14.50 16.63
N CYS A 165 -12.77 15.66 16.79
CA CYS A 165 -12.02 15.99 18.00
C CYS A 165 -12.92 16.09 19.23
N LYS A 166 -14.08 16.75 19.11
CA LYS A 166 -15.03 16.90 20.22
C LYS A 166 -15.69 15.58 20.63
N ALA A 167 -15.92 14.68 19.68
CA ALA A 167 -16.47 13.35 19.95
C ALA A 167 -15.45 12.41 20.61
N SER A 168 -14.16 12.72 20.53
CA SER A 168 -13.08 11.88 21.07
C SER A 168 -12.71 12.19 22.52
N ARG A 169 -11.98 11.27 23.16
CA ARG A 169 -11.47 11.44 24.54
C ARG A 169 -10.45 12.57 24.69
N VAL A 170 -9.68 12.92 23.65
CA VAL A 170 -8.66 13.97 23.79
C VAL A 170 -9.23 15.37 24.06
N CYS A 171 -10.48 15.64 23.69
CA CYS A 171 -11.12 16.92 23.97
C CYS A 171 -11.41 17.11 25.47
N PRO A 172 -12.24 16.30 26.14
CA PRO A 172 -12.50 16.46 27.58
C PRO A 172 -11.26 16.23 28.45
N ASP A 173 -10.28 15.46 27.98
CA ASP A 173 -9.11 15.09 28.78
C ASP A 173 -8.01 16.15 28.73
N PHE A 174 -7.72 16.62 27.52
CA PHE A 174 -6.56 17.46 27.24
C PHE A 174 -6.90 18.80 26.59
N GLY A 175 -8.18 19.13 26.43
CA GLY A 175 -8.65 20.37 25.80
C GLY A 175 -8.37 20.43 24.30
N ARG A 176 -8.08 19.29 23.67
CA ARG A 176 -7.74 19.21 22.25
C ARG A 176 -8.98 18.99 21.40
N CYS A 177 -9.77 20.05 21.26
CA CYS A 177 -11.11 19.99 20.65
C CYS A 177 -11.18 20.56 19.23
N THR A 178 -10.06 21.01 18.66
CA THR A 178 -10.00 21.62 17.31
C THR A 178 -9.18 20.76 16.37
N ALA A 179 -9.68 20.47 15.18
CA ALA A 179 -8.90 19.78 14.15
C ALA A 179 -7.95 20.74 13.45
N LYS A 180 -6.68 20.36 13.33
CA LYS A 180 -5.67 21.15 12.61
C LYS A 180 -4.59 20.24 12.05
N LYS A 181 -4.37 20.29 10.73
CA LYS A 181 -3.38 19.46 10.02
C LYS A 181 -3.51 17.97 10.33
N GLY A 182 -4.75 17.46 10.40
CA GLY A 182 -5.04 16.05 10.66
C GLY A 182 -4.92 15.62 12.13
N GLU A 183 -4.66 16.54 13.05
CA GLU A 183 -4.54 16.26 14.48
C GLU A 183 -5.53 17.08 15.32
N CYS A 184 -5.92 16.54 16.46
CA CYS A 184 -6.67 17.30 17.46
C CYS A 184 -5.73 18.13 18.34
N VAL A 185 -5.98 19.43 18.39
CA VAL A 185 -5.14 20.41 19.09
C VAL A 185 -5.96 21.29 20.04
N ALA A 186 -5.30 21.77 21.08
CA ALA A 186 -5.83 22.81 21.95
C ALA A 186 -5.58 24.18 21.32
N ASN A 187 -6.64 24.83 20.86
CA ASN A 187 -6.57 26.13 20.20
C ASN A 187 -7.29 27.24 20.99
N LYS A 188 -8.35 26.89 21.73
CA LYS A 188 -9.16 27.88 22.47
C LYS A 188 -8.95 27.73 23.97
N LYS A 189 -8.91 28.88 24.67
CA LYS A 189 -8.77 28.94 26.13
C LYS A 189 -9.89 28.17 26.85
N LYS A 190 -11.11 28.31 26.35
CA LYS A 190 -12.31 27.62 26.85
C LYS A 190 -12.17 26.09 26.84
N ASP A 191 -11.55 25.54 25.81
CA ASP A 191 -11.35 24.09 25.68
C ASP A 191 -10.35 23.59 26.72
N CYS A 192 -9.25 24.34 26.95
CA CYS A 192 -8.32 24.04 28.02
C CYS A 192 -8.96 24.15 29.41
N ASP A 193 -9.71 25.23 29.66
CA ASP A 193 -10.38 25.44 30.96
C ASP A 193 -11.40 24.34 31.30
N ALA A 194 -12.09 23.81 30.28
CA ALA A 194 -13.04 22.72 30.46
C ALA A 194 -12.38 21.33 30.66
N SER A 195 -11.08 21.21 30.36
CA SER A 195 -10.39 19.91 30.33
C SER A 195 -9.99 19.37 31.71
N ARG A 196 -9.87 18.03 31.80
CA ARG A 196 -9.35 17.35 33.00
C ARG A 196 -7.92 17.78 33.32
N THR A 197 -7.07 18.02 32.31
CA THR A 197 -5.69 18.46 32.57
C THR A 197 -5.60 19.86 33.17
N CYS A 198 -6.52 20.78 32.85
CA CYS A 198 -6.61 22.04 33.59
C CYS A 198 -7.07 21.82 35.04
N ARG A 199 -8.17 21.07 35.21
CA ARG A 199 -8.75 20.81 36.54
C ARG A 199 -7.78 20.09 37.47
N ASN A 200 -7.00 19.13 36.98
CA ASN A 200 -6.13 18.32 37.82
C ASN A 200 -4.72 18.90 37.92
N ASP A 201 -4.16 19.38 36.81
CA ASP A 201 -2.73 19.69 36.70
C ASP A 201 -2.44 21.18 36.54
N GLY A 202 -3.48 22.02 36.46
CA GLY A 202 -3.32 23.46 36.26
C GLY A 202 -2.86 23.83 34.85
N ARG A 203 -3.01 22.92 33.88
CA ARG A 203 -2.67 23.15 32.48
C ARG A 203 -3.84 23.79 31.75
N CYS A 204 -4.02 25.10 31.96
CA CYS A 204 -5.25 25.80 31.57
C CYS A 204 -5.11 26.73 30.36
N THR A 205 -3.92 26.85 29.76
CA THR A 205 -3.65 27.83 28.70
C THR A 205 -3.21 27.12 27.40
N PRO A 206 -3.85 27.39 26.25
CA PRO A 206 -3.48 26.77 24.98
C PRO A 206 -2.17 27.37 24.46
N ARG A 207 -1.19 26.52 24.15
CA ARG A 207 0.06 26.91 23.48
C ARG A 207 0.62 25.72 22.71
N GLY A 208 1.01 25.95 21.45
CA GLY A 208 1.60 24.89 20.62
C GLY A 208 0.68 23.68 20.42
N GLY A 209 -0.63 23.89 20.41
CA GLY A 209 -1.64 22.84 20.27
C GLY A 209 -1.87 21.99 21.52
N LYS A 210 -1.32 22.37 22.68
CA LYS A 210 -1.51 21.69 23.97
C LYS A 210 -1.98 22.67 25.03
N CYS A 211 -2.66 22.17 26.05
CA CYS A 211 -2.90 22.95 27.27
C CYS A 211 -1.69 22.83 28.18
N ILE A 212 -1.16 23.97 28.63
CA ILE A 212 -0.02 24.08 29.52
C ILE A 212 -0.30 25.08 30.64
N ALA A 213 0.48 25.02 31.71
CA ALA A 213 0.48 26.05 32.75
C ALA A 213 1.40 27.20 32.30
N THR A 214 0.88 28.43 32.30
CA THR A 214 1.65 29.63 31.92
C THR A 214 1.69 30.67 33.02
N SER A 215 0.90 30.48 34.07
CA SER A 215 0.86 31.38 35.21
C SER A 215 0.65 30.60 36.51
N THR A 216 1.04 31.20 37.63
CA THR A 216 0.68 30.73 38.96
C THR A 216 -0.85 30.68 39.16
N ALA A 217 -1.61 31.52 38.46
CA ALA A 217 -3.06 31.46 38.48
C ALA A 217 -3.60 30.16 37.86
N ASP A 218 -2.96 29.63 36.79
CA ASP A 218 -3.32 28.34 36.23
C ASP A 218 -3.09 27.21 37.26
N CYS A 219 -1.95 27.22 37.94
CA CYS A 219 -1.64 26.23 38.99
C CYS A 219 -2.62 26.28 40.16
N LYS A 220 -3.02 27.48 40.61
CA LYS A 220 -3.96 27.64 41.72
C LYS A 220 -5.37 27.11 41.43
N LYS A 221 -5.76 26.97 40.15
CA LYS A 221 -7.05 26.38 39.76
C LYS A 221 -7.10 24.87 39.96
N SER A 222 -5.95 24.22 40.04
CA SER A 222 -5.85 22.76 40.03
C SER A 222 -6.28 22.10 41.34
N GLU A 223 -7.14 21.10 41.23
CA GLU A 223 -7.62 20.29 42.36
C GLU A 223 -6.59 19.28 42.83
N VAL A 224 -5.80 18.70 41.92
CA VAL A 224 -4.79 17.71 42.30
C VAL A 224 -3.46 18.41 42.61
N SER A 225 -2.86 19.12 41.65
CA SER A 225 -1.55 19.75 41.87
C SER A 225 -1.56 20.75 43.03
N CYS A 226 -2.43 21.74 43.04
CA CYS A 226 -2.42 22.76 44.10
C CYS A 226 -3.14 22.29 45.37
N LYS A 227 -4.43 21.90 45.29
CA LYS A 227 -5.20 21.62 46.52
C LYS A 227 -4.76 20.35 47.25
N LYS A 228 -4.43 19.26 46.53
CA LYS A 228 -4.00 18.00 47.15
C LYS A 228 -2.49 17.92 47.39
N LEU A 229 -1.68 18.37 46.43
CA LEU A 229 -0.22 18.19 46.49
C LEU A 229 0.55 19.46 46.92
N GLY A 230 -0.10 20.60 47.08
CA GLY A 230 0.52 21.87 47.46
C GLY A 230 1.36 22.53 46.35
N GLN A 231 1.28 22.03 45.11
CA GLN A 231 2.01 22.52 43.95
C GLN A 231 1.33 23.76 43.33
N CYS A 232 1.26 24.86 44.08
CA CYS A 232 0.45 26.02 43.71
C CYS A 232 1.22 27.10 42.94
N THR A 233 2.50 26.90 42.60
CA THR A 233 3.34 27.91 41.92
C THR A 233 3.87 27.40 40.59
N LEU A 234 3.96 28.27 39.59
CA LEU A 234 4.56 27.92 38.30
C LEU A 234 6.08 27.92 38.40
N ARG A 235 6.72 26.80 38.04
CA ARG A 235 8.18 26.67 37.91
C ARG A 235 8.51 25.82 36.69
N ASN A 236 9.40 26.29 35.82
CA ASN A 236 9.83 25.56 34.62
C ASN A 236 8.68 25.01 33.76
N GLY A 237 7.58 25.76 33.64
CA GLY A 237 6.41 25.36 32.86
C GLY A 237 5.51 24.30 33.51
N VAL A 238 5.75 23.94 34.77
CA VAL A 238 4.93 23.00 35.55
C VAL A 238 4.51 23.59 36.89
N CYS A 239 3.45 23.04 37.47
CA CYS A 239 3.01 23.41 38.80
C CYS A 239 3.86 22.67 39.83
N ALA A 240 4.45 23.42 40.76
CA ALA A 240 5.38 22.92 41.77
C ALA A 240 5.14 23.60 43.13
N LYS A 241 5.68 22.99 44.20
CA LYS A 241 5.75 23.59 45.53
C LYS A 241 6.67 24.82 45.50
N ARG A 242 6.49 25.71 46.48
CA ARG A 242 7.41 26.83 46.74
C ARG A 242 8.80 26.32 47.08
#